data_AF-A0A960ZHP6-F1
#
_entry.id   AF-A0A960ZHP6-F1
#
_cell.length_a   1.000
_cell.length_b   1.000
_cell.length_c   1.000
_cell.angle_alpha   90.00
_cell.angle_beta   90.00
_cell.angle_gamma   90.00
#
_symmetry.space_group_name_H-M   'P 1'
#
loop_
_entity.id
_entity.type
_entity.pdbx_description
1 polymer ?
#
loop_
_entity_poly.entity_id
_entity_poly.type
_entity_poly.pdbx_seq_one_letter_code
_entity_poly.pdbx_strand_id
1 'polypeptide(L)'
;MERMERKKYMVAKPAAKVVHDVEPLQPTGVVGLCPDPLRVYQHTDKITLEVIKKISYTSVLSADLFDKDLLCELCKVAAYLQNKKRESIDILGDKIMAAAFFEASTRTRLSFESAMLRLGGKTISVADAKTTGVAKGESLIDIGQMFNSYADLVVVRHTQQSSIHELSKYMRIPLI
;
A
#
# COMPACT_ATOMS: atom_id res chain seq x y z
N MET A 1 -11.52 -11.00 44.53
CA MET A 1 -10.48 -10.47 43.63
C MET A 1 -10.67 -11.14 42.29
N GLU A 2 -11.11 -10.41 41.27
CA GLU A 2 -10.55 -10.49 39.90
C GLU A 2 -11.28 -9.48 39.00
N ARG A 3 -10.51 -8.52 38.51
CA ARG A 3 -10.93 -7.41 37.67
C ARG A 3 -10.60 -7.83 36.23
N MET A 4 -11.56 -8.37 35.49
CA MET A 4 -11.34 -8.65 34.06
C MET A 4 -11.28 -7.33 33.29
N GLU A 5 -10.06 -6.93 32.92
CA GLU A 5 -9.79 -5.85 31.98
C GLU A 5 -10.31 -6.21 30.59
N ARG A 6 -11.38 -5.54 30.15
CA ARG A 6 -11.77 -5.52 28.75
C ARG A 6 -10.76 -4.68 27.97
N LYS A 7 -9.80 -5.31 27.29
CA LYS A 7 -8.99 -4.67 26.25
C LYS A 7 -9.92 -4.07 25.19
N LYS A 8 -9.96 -2.74 25.16
CA LYS A 8 -10.78 -1.95 24.22
C LYS A 8 -10.05 -1.95 22.87
N TYR A 9 -10.30 -2.98 22.05
CA TYR A 9 -9.79 -3.00 20.67
C TYR A 9 -10.40 -1.83 19.89
N MET A 10 -9.55 -1.07 19.21
CA MET A 10 -9.96 0.05 18.37
C MET A 10 -10.64 -0.51 17.12
N VAL A 11 -11.96 -0.66 17.14
CA VAL A 11 -12.74 -1.04 15.95
C VAL A 11 -12.79 0.18 15.03
N ALA A 12 -11.97 0.19 13.99
CA ALA A 12 -12.03 1.22 12.96
C ALA A 12 -13.41 1.23 12.30
N LYS A 13 -14.11 2.37 12.33
CA LYS A 13 -15.40 2.52 11.65
C LYS A 13 -15.19 2.43 10.12
N PRO A 14 -16.10 1.77 9.37
CA PRO A 14 -16.04 1.78 7.91
C PRO A 14 -16.04 3.22 7.36
N ALA A 15 -15.24 3.48 6.34
CA ALA A 15 -15.08 4.81 5.74
C ALA A 15 -16.42 5.48 5.36
N ALA A 16 -17.41 4.68 4.94
CA ALA A 16 -18.75 5.15 4.58
C ALA A 16 -19.57 5.72 5.75
N LYS A 17 -19.18 5.45 7.01
CA LYS A 17 -19.86 5.92 8.23
C LYS A 17 -19.11 7.04 8.94
N VAL A 18 -18.03 7.54 8.33
CA VAL A 18 -17.30 8.71 8.82
C VAL A 18 -17.95 9.94 8.19
N VAL A 19 -18.54 10.79 9.01
CA VAL A 19 -18.99 12.11 8.56
C VAL A 19 -17.72 12.89 8.22
N HIS A 20 -17.57 13.22 6.94
CA HIS A 20 -16.49 14.08 6.48
C HIS A 20 -16.97 15.51 6.60
N ASP A 21 -16.64 16.18 7.70
CA ASP A 21 -16.66 17.64 7.71
C ASP A 21 -15.63 18.09 6.68
N VAL A 22 -16.12 18.65 5.57
CA VAL A 22 -15.25 19.18 4.53
C VAL A 22 -14.67 20.47 5.09
N GLU A 23 -13.52 20.37 5.75
CA GLU A 23 -12.74 21.56 6.07
C GLU A 23 -12.41 22.24 4.73
N PRO A 24 -12.72 23.54 4.58
CA PRO A 24 -12.38 24.26 3.36
C PRO A 24 -10.87 24.17 3.15
N LEU A 25 -10.44 24.06 1.88
CA LEU A 25 -9.04 24.13 1.47
C LEU A 25 -8.44 25.40 2.09
N GLN A 26 -7.69 25.25 3.19
CA GLN A 26 -7.17 26.39 3.90
C GLN A 26 -6.12 27.11 3.03
N PRO A 27 -6.14 28.44 2.96
CA PRO A 27 -5.11 29.22 2.29
C PRO A 27 -3.74 28.85 2.85
N THR A 28 -2.76 28.72 1.96
CA THR A 28 -1.36 28.42 2.23
C THR A 28 -0.83 29.15 3.47
N GLY A 29 -0.62 28.43 4.56
CA GLY A 29 -0.10 29.06 5.78
C GLY A 29 -0.41 28.30 7.06
N VAL A 30 -0.05 27.01 7.12
CA VAL A 30 0.08 26.22 8.36
C VAL A 30 -1.23 25.99 9.14
N VAL A 31 -2.02 24.97 8.76
CA VAL A 31 -2.63 24.01 9.71
C VAL A 31 -2.80 22.65 9.03
N GLY A 32 -2.12 21.63 9.57
CA GLY A 32 -2.19 20.23 9.14
C GLY A 32 -0.88 19.50 9.44
N LEU A 33 -0.96 18.27 9.97
CA LEU A 33 0.19 17.37 10.15
C LEU A 33 0.74 16.83 8.81
N CYS A 34 0.31 17.37 7.68
CA CYS A 34 0.83 17.01 6.37
C CYS A 34 2.02 17.94 6.08
N PRO A 35 3.27 17.48 6.29
CA PRO A 35 4.43 18.31 6.00
C PRO A 35 4.42 18.73 4.53
N ASP A 36 4.66 20.01 4.28
CA ASP A 36 4.83 20.53 2.92
C ASP A 36 5.95 19.75 2.22
N PRO A 37 5.66 19.01 1.14
CA PRO A 37 6.63 18.18 0.44
C PRO A 37 7.84 18.99 -0.05
N LEU A 38 7.63 20.25 -0.46
CA LEU A 38 8.74 21.11 -0.90
C LEU A 38 9.64 21.45 0.28
N ARG A 39 9.08 21.73 1.46
CA ARG A 39 9.87 22.01 2.66
C ARG A 39 10.70 20.81 3.08
N VAL A 40 10.12 19.61 3.03
CA VAL A 40 10.86 18.37 3.29
C VAL A 40 12.05 18.29 2.34
N TYR A 41 11.83 18.38 1.03
CA TYR A 41 12.93 18.28 0.05
C TYR A 41 14.01 19.37 0.21
N GLN A 42 13.62 20.61 0.53
CA GLN A 42 14.55 21.73 0.66
C GLN A 42 15.37 21.70 1.96
N HIS A 43 14.85 21.08 3.03
CA HIS A 43 15.45 21.11 4.38
C HIS A 43 15.93 19.74 4.85
N THR A 44 15.86 18.71 4.02
CA THR A 44 16.41 17.39 4.31
C THR A 44 17.63 17.08 3.46
N ASP A 45 18.56 16.32 4.02
CA ASP A 45 19.66 15.72 3.27
C ASP A 45 19.15 14.86 2.11
N LYS A 46 20.02 14.68 1.11
CA LYS A 46 19.75 13.84 -0.07
C LYS A 46 19.25 12.45 0.35
N ILE A 47 18.39 11.87 -0.50
CA ILE A 47 17.84 10.53 -0.28
C ILE A 47 18.99 9.52 -0.24
N THR A 48 19.05 8.74 0.84
CA THR A 48 20.06 7.70 1.04
C THR A 48 19.56 6.38 0.48
N LEU A 49 19.89 6.12 -0.78
CA LEU A 49 19.42 4.93 -1.51
C LEU A 49 19.84 3.61 -0.86
N GLU A 50 20.95 3.58 -0.11
CA GLU A 50 21.41 2.38 0.60
C GLU A 50 20.41 1.89 1.66
N VAL A 51 19.74 2.82 2.34
CA VAL A 51 18.71 2.49 3.34
C VAL A 51 17.48 1.90 2.67
N ILE A 52 17.03 2.49 1.57
CA ILE A 52 15.86 2.03 0.80
C ILE A 52 16.13 0.66 0.15
N LYS A 53 17.38 0.42 -0.30
CA LYS A 53 17.77 -0.86 -0.89
C LYS A 53 17.59 -2.04 0.05
N LYS A 54 17.57 -1.84 1.37
CA LYS A 54 17.33 -2.90 2.37
C LYS A 54 16.00 -3.63 2.18
N ILE A 55 14.98 -2.97 1.61
CA ILE A 55 13.66 -3.56 1.37
C ILE A 55 13.42 -3.91 -0.11
N SER A 56 14.45 -3.87 -0.95
CA SER A 56 14.30 -4.24 -2.37
C SER A 56 13.92 -5.71 -2.50
N TYR A 57 12.89 -5.98 -3.29
CA TYR A 57 12.32 -7.32 -3.51
C TYR A 57 11.74 -8.00 -2.25
N THR A 58 11.50 -7.23 -1.17
CA THR A 58 10.90 -7.74 0.06
C THR A 58 9.40 -7.48 0.10
N SER A 59 8.62 -8.44 0.60
CA SER A 59 7.19 -8.27 0.86
C SER A 59 6.94 -7.40 2.10
N VAL A 60 5.95 -6.51 2.01
CA VAL A 60 5.55 -5.60 3.10
C VAL A 60 4.30 -6.18 3.78
N LEU A 61 4.50 -7.04 4.79
CA LEU A 61 3.39 -7.70 5.49
C LEU A 61 3.01 -7.03 6.82
N SER A 62 3.93 -6.26 7.41
CA SER A 62 3.73 -5.54 8.67
C SER A 62 4.44 -4.19 8.63
N ALA A 63 3.93 -3.24 9.40
CA ALA A 63 4.58 -1.95 9.64
C ALA A 63 5.91 -2.11 10.43
N ASP A 64 6.11 -3.24 11.12
CA ASP A 64 7.33 -3.51 11.88
C ASP A 64 8.59 -3.59 11.02
N LEU A 65 8.43 -3.74 9.69
CA LEU A 65 9.54 -3.69 8.74
C LEU A 65 10.22 -2.32 8.70
N PHE A 66 9.50 -1.26 9.08
CA PHE A 66 9.97 0.12 8.93
C PHE A 66 10.54 0.64 10.25
N ASP A 67 11.87 0.65 10.33
CA ASP A 67 12.56 1.45 11.35
C ASP A 67 12.45 2.96 11.05
N LYS A 68 12.86 3.78 12.01
CA LYS A 68 12.78 5.24 11.91
C LYS A 68 13.53 5.77 10.69
N ASP A 69 14.72 5.24 10.41
CA ASP A 69 15.59 5.74 9.35
C ASP A 69 14.99 5.40 7.98
N LEU A 70 14.54 4.16 7.80
CA LEU A 70 13.85 3.72 6.60
C LEU A 70 12.56 4.51 6.35
N LEU A 71 11.76 4.74 7.40
CA LEU A 71 10.55 5.55 7.28
C LEU A 71 10.86 6.99 6.87
N CYS A 72 11.91 7.59 7.45
CA CYS A 72 12.36 8.93 7.06
C CYS A 72 12.77 8.97 5.58
N GLU A 73 13.55 8.01 5.10
CA GLU A 73 13.97 7.95 3.70
C GLU A 73 12.79 7.70 2.74
N LEU A 74 11.83 6.85 3.11
CA LEU A 74 10.59 6.66 2.33
C LEU A 74 9.75 7.94 2.24
N CYS A 75 9.63 8.69 3.34
CA CYS A 75 8.95 9.98 3.33
C CYS A 75 9.63 11.00 2.41
N LYS A 76 10.96 11.02 2.34
CA LYS A 76 11.70 11.86 1.38
C LYS A 76 11.42 11.46 -0.07
N VAL A 77 11.39 10.15 -0.36
CA VAL A 77 11.01 9.64 -1.69
C VAL A 77 9.58 10.05 -2.05
N ALA A 78 8.62 9.89 -1.14
CA ALA A 78 7.24 10.29 -1.35
C ALA A 78 7.13 11.80 -1.63
N ALA A 79 7.84 12.63 -0.86
CA ALA A 79 7.88 14.09 -1.07
C ALA A 79 8.51 14.45 -2.43
N TYR A 80 9.58 13.76 -2.83
CA TYR A 80 10.19 13.93 -4.15
C TYR A 80 9.20 13.61 -5.29
N LEU A 81 8.51 12.46 -5.21
CA LEU A 81 7.52 12.05 -6.22
C LEU A 81 6.29 12.98 -6.27
N GLN A 82 5.92 13.58 -5.13
CA GLN A 82 4.82 14.53 -5.06
C GLN A 82 5.17 15.89 -5.70
N ASN A 83 6.44 16.32 -5.59
CA ASN A 83 6.93 17.59 -6.13
C ASN A 83 7.31 17.53 -7.60
N LYS A 84 7.67 16.36 -8.11
CA LYS A 84 7.74 16.13 -9.56
C LYS A 84 6.37 16.52 -10.13
N LYS A 85 6.33 17.64 -10.88
CA LYS A 85 5.17 18.02 -11.70
C LYS A 85 4.72 16.75 -12.44
N ARG A 86 3.42 16.56 -12.62
CA ARG A 86 2.74 15.33 -13.10
C ARG A 86 3.22 14.76 -14.46
N GLU A 87 4.40 15.13 -14.94
CA GLU A 87 5.21 14.39 -15.89
C GLU A 87 5.24 12.90 -15.51
N SER A 88 4.91 12.05 -16.48
CA SER A 88 5.01 10.61 -16.34
C SER A 88 6.46 10.24 -16.05
N ILE A 89 6.68 9.63 -14.89
CA ILE A 89 7.96 9.03 -14.55
C ILE A 89 7.88 7.58 -15.01
N ASP A 90 8.62 7.20 -16.05
CA ASP A 90 8.56 5.84 -16.58
C ASP A 90 9.64 4.95 -15.96
N ILE A 91 9.48 4.61 -14.68
CA ILE A 91 10.40 3.73 -13.95
C ILE A 91 9.89 2.29 -13.83
N LEU A 92 8.59 2.06 -14.07
CA LEU A 92 7.93 0.75 -13.97
C LEU A 92 7.26 0.33 -15.28
N GLY A 93 7.65 0.90 -16.43
CA GLY A 93 7.03 0.70 -17.74
C GLY A 93 6.83 -0.75 -18.20
N ASP A 94 7.71 -1.64 -17.75
CA ASP A 94 7.68 -3.07 -18.06
C ASP A 94 7.06 -3.93 -16.94
N LYS A 95 6.58 -3.32 -15.85
CA LYS A 95 6.05 -4.00 -14.66
C LYS A 95 4.53 -4.03 -14.62
N ILE A 96 4.00 -5.14 -14.11
CA ILE A 96 2.57 -5.37 -13.90
C ILE A 96 2.30 -5.56 -12.40
N MET A 97 1.39 -4.78 -11.84
CA MET A 97 0.86 -4.98 -10.49
C MET A 97 -0.50 -5.67 -10.53
N ALA A 98 -0.66 -6.75 -9.76
CA ALA A 98 -1.96 -7.34 -9.49
C ALA A 98 -2.63 -6.70 -8.27
N ALA A 99 -3.85 -6.18 -8.44
CA ALA A 99 -4.71 -5.67 -7.37
C ALA A 99 -5.72 -6.75 -6.95
N ALA A 100 -5.48 -7.40 -5.82
CA ALA A 100 -6.26 -8.52 -5.30
C ALA A 100 -7.04 -8.12 -4.04
N PHE A 101 -8.18 -7.46 -4.22
CA PHE A 101 -9.03 -6.95 -3.14
C PHE A 101 -10.24 -7.87 -2.93
N PHE A 102 -10.15 -8.76 -1.94
CA PHE A 102 -11.22 -9.69 -1.55
C PHE A 102 -12.26 -9.07 -0.59
N GLU A 103 -12.03 -7.83 -0.17
CA GLU A 103 -13.03 -6.99 0.50
C GLU A 103 -13.03 -5.57 -0.10
N ALA A 104 -14.15 -4.87 0.04
CA ALA A 104 -14.34 -3.56 -0.55
C ALA A 104 -13.36 -2.51 0.03
N SER A 105 -12.49 -1.95 -0.81
CA SER A 105 -11.67 -0.78 -0.47
C SER A 105 -11.34 0.09 -1.68
N THR A 106 -12.23 1.03 -1.98
CA THR A 106 -12.10 1.94 -3.13
C THR A 106 -10.86 2.82 -3.03
N ARG A 107 -10.60 3.42 -1.86
CA ARG A 107 -9.48 4.36 -1.69
C ARG A 107 -8.14 3.67 -1.86
N THR A 108 -7.95 2.53 -1.21
CA THR A 108 -6.68 1.78 -1.28
C THR A 108 -6.45 1.24 -2.68
N ARG A 109 -7.47 0.62 -3.31
CA ARG A 109 -7.32 0.08 -4.67
C ARG A 109 -6.93 1.17 -5.66
N LEU A 110 -7.71 2.26 -5.71
CA LEU A 110 -7.47 3.35 -6.66
C LEU A 110 -6.14 4.07 -6.40
N SER A 111 -5.70 4.20 -5.15
CA SER A 111 -4.40 4.83 -4.86
C SER A 111 -3.23 4.00 -5.39
N PHE A 112 -3.27 2.67 -5.23
CA PHE A 112 -2.22 1.79 -5.76
C PHE A 112 -2.27 1.71 -7.29
N GLU A 113 -3.46 1.57 -7.87
CA GLU A 113 -3.61 1.57 -9.33
C GLU A 113 -3.11 2.88 -9.95
N SER A 114 -3.50 4.03 -9.37
CA SER A 114 -3.02 5.33 -9.81
C SER A 114 -1.51 5.49 -9.65
N ALA A 115 -0.93 5.01 -8.55
CA ALA A 115 0.52 5.07 -8.34
C ALA A 115 1.27 4.28 -9.42
N MET A 116 0.85 3.04 -9.73
CA MET A 116 1.49 2.24 -10.77
C MET A 116 1.39 2.88 -12.16
N LEU A 117 0.20 3.35 -12.54
CA LEU A 117 -0.01 4.00 -13.83
C LEU A 117 0.82 5.28 -13.97
N ARG A 118 0.95 6.07 -12.89
CA ARG A 118 1.79 7.29 -12.89
C ARG A 118 3.28 7.01 -13.00
N LEU A 119 3.71 5.81 -12.59
CA LEU A 119 5.08 5.33 -12.69
C LEU A 119 5.36 4.57 -14.01
N GLY A 120 4.41 4.60 -14.96
CA GLY A 120 4.51 3.94 -16.28
C GLY A 120 4.06 2.47 -16.30
N GLY A 121 3.81 1.87 -15.13
CA GLY A 121 3.46 0.47 -15.02
C GLY A 121 2.01 0.17 -15.41
N LYS A 122 1.68 -1.12 -15.39
CA LYS A 122 0.36 -1.66 -15.73
C LYS A 122 -0.29 -2.30 -14.51
N THR A 123 -1.61 -2.41 -14.54
CA THR A 123 -2.38 -2.99 -13.45
C THR A 123 -3.37 -4.02 -13.98
N ILE A 124 -3.45 -5.16 -13.31
CA ILE A 124 -4.50 -6.16 -13.49
C ILE A 124 -5.25 -6.30 -12.17
N SER A 125 -6.56 -6.45 -12.21
CA SER A 125 -7.37 -6.56 -11.00
C SER A 125 -8.06 -7.90 -10.97
N VAL A 126 -8.01 -8.56 -9.82
CA VAL A 126 -8.77 -9.78 -9.59
C VAL A 126 -10.26 -9.40 -9.59
N ALA A 127 -11.10 -10.20 -10.25
CA ALA A 127 -12.54 -9.99 -10.27
C ALA A 127 -13.13 -9.97 -8.83
N ASP A 128 -14.39 -9.57 -8.68
CA ASP A 128 -15.02 -9.42 -7.37
C ASP A 128 -14.91 -10.71 -6.52
N ALA A 129 -14.75 -10.61 -5.20
CA ALA A 129 -14.53 -11.78 -4.32
C ALA A 129 -15.65 -12.84 -4.41
N LYS A 130 -16.85 -12.42 -4.83
CA LYS A 130 -18.02 -13.27 -5.07
C LYS A 130 -17.95 -14.07 -6.36
N THR A 131 -17.12 -13.67 -7.32
CA THR A 131 -16.97 -14.29 -8.64
C THR A 131 -15.60 -14.94 -8.86
N THR A 132 -14.66 -14.77 -7.93
CA THR A 132 -13.30 -15.31 -8.02
C THR A 132 -13.19 -16.75 -7.53
N GLY A 133 -12.08 -17.39 -7.90
CA GLY A 133 -11.78 -18.77 -7.54
C GLY A 133 -11.80 -19.08 -6.04
N VAL A 134 -11.59 -18.09 -5.17
CA VAL A 134 -11.78 -18.25 -3.71
C VAL A 134 -13.21 -18.67 -3.37
N ALA A 135 -14.22 -18.10 -4.05
CA ALA A 135 -15.62 -18.51 -3.92
C ALA A 135 -15.90 -19.89 -4.55
N LYS A 136 -15.01 -20.36 -5.44
CA LYS A 136 -15.06 -21.69 -6.07
C LYS A 136 -14.16 -22.73 -5.40
N GLY A 137 -13.49 -22.40 -4.29
CA GLY A 137 -12.63 -23.32 -3.54
C GLY A 137 -11.19 -23.46 -4.06
N GLU A 138 -10.67 -22.51 -4.86
CA GLU A 138 -9.25 -22.47 -5.20
C GLU A 138 -8.40 -22.29 -3.94
N SER A 139 -7.29 -23.03 -3.86
CA SER A 139 -6.38 -22.93 -2.73
C SER A 139 -5.57 -21.63 -2.80
N LEU A 140 -5.14 -21.11 -1.63
CA LEU A 140 -4.23 -19.97 -1.58
C LEU A 140 -2.90 -20.25 -2.31
N ILE A 141 -2.51 -21.52 -2.42
CA ILE A 141 -1.34 -21.96 -3.16
C ILE A 141 -1.52 -21.70 -4.66
N ASP A 142 -2.65 -22.14 -5.23
CA ASP A 142 -2.96 -21.96 -6.65
C ASP A 142 -3.04 -20.46 -6.99
N ILE A 143 -3.67 -19.69 -6.11
CA ILE A 143 -3.75 -18.22 -6.22
C ILE A 143 -2.35 -17.59 -6.21
N GLY A 144 -1.47 -18.03 -5.31
CA GLY A 144 -0.09 -17.57 -5.26
C GLY A 144 0.70 -17.90 -6.54
N GLN A 145 0.56 -19.12 -7.07
CA GLN A 145 1.23 -19.50 -8.32
C GLN A 145 0.71 -18.74 -9.54
N MET A 146 -0.60 -18.48 -9.58
CA MET A 146 -1.21 -17.62 -10.58
C MET A 146 -0.58 -16.22 -10.54
N PHE A 147 -0.50 -15.60 -9.36
CA PHE A 147 0.10 -14.27 -9.24
C PHE A 147 1.57 -14.24 -9.65
N ASN A 148 2.36 -15.23 -9.24
CA ASN A 148 3.76 -15.36 -9.64
C ASN A 148 3.97 -15.44 -11.15
N SER A 149 2.92 -15.82 -11.91
CA SER A 149 2.99 -15.97 -13.37
C SER A 149 2.51 -14.73 -14.11
N TYR A 150 1.65 -13.92 -13.50
CA TYR A 150 0.93 -12.84 -14.19
C TYR A 150 1.39 -11.43 -13.82
N ALA A 151 2.09 -11.27 -12.70
CA ALA A 151 2.47 -9.96 -12.17
C ALA A 151 3.90 -9.95 -11.62
N ASP A 152 4.45 -8.75 -11.47
CA ASP A 152 5.74 -8.49 -10.82
C ASP A 152 5.57 -8.06 -9.35
N LEU A 153 4.36 -7.66 -8.96
CA LEU A 153 3.98 -7.21 -7.62
C LEU A 153 2.50 -7.53 -7.39
N VAL A 154 2.13 -7.91 -6.16
CA VAL A 154 0.71 -8.04 -5.77
C VAL A 154 0.41 -7.16 -4.58
N VAL A 155 -0.72 -6.45 -4.65
CA VAL A 155 -1.35 -5.79 -3.51
C VAL A 155 -2.56 -6.60 -3.12
N VAL A 156 -2.56 -7.17 -1.91
CA VAL A 156 -3.65 -8.02 -1.41
C VAL A 156 -4.40 -7.33 -0.28
N ARG A 157 -5.72 -7.40 -0.33
CA ARG A 157 -6.58 -7.10 0.81
C ARG A 157 -7.51 -8.27 1.05
N HIS A 158 -7.38 -8.91 2.21
CA HIS A 158 -8.15 -10.09 2.58
C HIS A 158 -8.78 -9.91 3.96
N THR A 159 -9.98 -10.46 4.17
CA THR A 159 -10.73 -10.37 5.44
C THR A 159 -10.04 -11.13 6.58
N GLN A 160 -9.34 -12.21 6.25
CA GLN A 160 -8.60 -13.04 7.18
C GLN A 160 -7.10 -12.71 7.10
N GLN A 161 -6.54 -12.26 8.23
CA GLN A 161 -5.11 -11.91 8.33
C GLN A 161 -4.19 -13.11 8.12
N SER A 162 -4.61 -14.31 8.56
CA SER A 162 -3.85 -15.55 8.38
C SER A 162 -3.59 -15.88 6.91
N SER A 163 -4.54 -15.55 6.02
CA SER A 163 -4.42 -15.82 4.59
C SER A 163 -3.29 -15.05 3.92
N ILE A 164 -2.96 -13.84 4.40
CA ILE A 164 -1.86 -13.04 3.85
C ILE A 164 -0.52 -13.71 4.18
N HIS A 165 -0.36 -14.16 5.43
CA HIS A 165 0.87 -14.83 5.86
C HIS A 165 1.02 -16.21 5.20
N GLU A 166 -0.07 -16.95 5.02
CA GLU A 166 -0.06 -18.21 4.28
C GLU A 166 0.28 -18.00 2.80
N LEU A 167 -0.38 -17.05 2.12
CA LEU A 167 -0.11 -16.71 0.73
C LEU A 167 1.37 -16.33 0.52
N SER A 168 1.94 -15.51 1.42
CA SER A 168 3.34 -15.07 1.32
C SER A 168 4.36 -16.21 1.24
N LYS A 169 4.05 -17.40 1.77
CA LYS A 169 4.94 -18.57 1.72
C LYS A 169 5.07 -19.14 0.30
N TYR A 170 4.10 -18.86 -0.56
CA TYR A 170 4.03 -19.37 -1.93
C TYR A 170 4.35 -18.29 -2.98
N MET A 171 4.62 -17.05 -2.55
CA MET A 171 4.93 -15.92 -3.42
C MET A 171 6.44 -15.82 -3.69
N ARG A 172 6.80 -15.65 -4.96
CA ARG A 172 8.16 -15.34 -5.44
C ARG A 172 8.34 -13.86 -5.77
N ILE A 173 7.22 -13.15 -5.97
CA ILE A 173 7.17 -11.72 -6.21
C ILE A 173 6.76 -10.97 -4.94
N PRO A 174 7.11 -9.69 -4.79
CA PRO A 174 6.73 -8.91 -3.62
C PRO A 174 5.21 -8.89 -3.41
N LEU A 175 4.82 -8.98 -2.15
CA LEU A 175 3.44 -8.89 -1.68
C LEU A 175 3.31 -7.69 -0.74
N ILE A 176 2.29 -6.86 -0.97
CA ILE A 176 1.91 -5.71 -0.13
C ILE A 176 0.50 -5.95 0.43
#